data_AF-A0A6S6M0Y8-F1
#
_entry.id   AF-A0A6S6M0Y8-F1
#
_cell.length_a   1.000
_cell.length_b   1.000
_cell.length_c   1.000
_cell.angle_alpha   90.00
_cell.angle_beta   90.00
_cell.angle_gamma   90.00
#
_symmetry.space_group_name_H-M   'P 1'
#
loop_
_entity.id
_entity.type
_entity.pdbx_description
1 polymer ?
#
loop_
_entity_poly.entity_id
_entity_poly.type
_entity_poly.pdbx_seq_one_letter_code
_entity_poly.pdbx_strand_id
1 'polypeptide(L)'
;MLPRLETQVVLAIALAALVTYSLRLGGLLLSARFPRTGRFRQGMNALPGSLLFALVFPSIVAEGTWGIVAAGLTAAVMLRSRNTLFAMLLGMAVVFAARRLTL
;
A
#
# COMPACT_ATOMS: atom_id res chain seq x y z
N MET A 1 -12.55 16.05 -31.74
CA MET A 1 -11.10 16.35 -31.85
C MET A 1 -10.29 15.75 -30.69
N LEU A 2 -10.36 14.42 -30.44
CA LEU A 2 -9.61 13.76 -29.36
C LEU A 2 -8.89 12.43 -29.73
N PRO A 3 -8.47 12.13 -30.99
CA PRO A 3 -7.83 10.84 -31.28
C PRO A 3 -6.39 10.71 -30.72
N ARG A 4 -5.69 11.82 -30.43
CA ARG A 4 -4.31 11.77 -29.90
C ARG A 4 -4.22 11.40 -28.42
N LEU A 5 -5.26 11.69 -27.63
CA LEU A 5 -5.27 11.33 -26.21
C LEU A 5 -5.44 9.83 -26.04
N GLU A 6 -6.29 9.19 -26.85
CA GLU A 6 -6.50 7.73 -26.82
C GLU A 6 -5.20 6.96 -27.09
N THR A 7 -4.45 7.34 -28.13
CA THR A 7 -3.15 6.68 -28.42
C THR A 7 -2.14 6.89 -27.30
N GLN A 8 -2.05 8.09 -26.72
CA GLN A 8 -1.13 8.37 -25.61
C GLN A 8 -1.52 7.61 -24.33
N VAL A 9 -2.80 7.51 -24.02
CA VAL A 9 -3.31 6.76 -22.85
C VAL A 9 -3.03 5.28 -23.02
N VAL A 10 -3.35 4.71 -24.19
CA VAL A 10 -3.06 3.30 -24.49
C VAL A 10 -1.56 3.02 -24.41
N LEU A 11 -0.73 3.91 -24.95
CA LEU A 11 0.72 3.76 -24.93
C LEU A 11 1.27 3.92 -23.50
N ALA A 12 0.72 4.83 -22.69
CA ALA A 12 1.08 4.98 -21.28
C ALA A 12 0.70 3.75 -20.45
N ILE A 13 -0.50 3.19 -20.64
CA ILE A 13 -0.94 1.97 -19.97
C ILE A 13 -0.07 0.78 -20.40
N ALA A 14 0.23 0.66 -21.70
CA ALA A 14 1.09 -0.41 -22.21
C ALA A 14 2.50 -0.34 -21.62
N LEU A 15 3.10 0.86 -21.57
CA LEU A 15 4.40 1.07 -20.94
C LEU A 15 4.36 0.78 -19.44
N ALA A 16 3.35 1.28 -18.72
CA ALA A 16 3.18 1.03 -17.29
C ALA A 16 3.02 -0.47 -16.99
N ALA A 17 2.23 -1.17 -17.80
CA ALA A 17 2.07 -2.62 -17.70
C ALA A 17 3.41 -3.33 -17.95
N LEU A 18 4.13 -2.95 -19.00
CA LEU A 18 5.42 -3.55 -19.36
C LEU A 18 6.45 -3.36 -18.24
N VAL A 19 6.54 -2.16 -17.67
CA VAL A 19 7.42 -1.88 -16.52
C VAL A 19 7.01 -2.71 -15.30
N THR A 20 5.71 -2.77 -14.98
CA THR A 20 5.20 -3.53 -13.82
C THR A 20 5.50 -5.02 -13.95
N TYR A 21 5.25 -5.59 -15.13
CA TYR A 21 5.54 -7.00 -15.40
C TYR A 21 7.05 -7.27 -15.39
N SER A 22 7.86 -6.38 -15.96
CA SER A 22 9.31 -6.50 -15.96
C SER A 22 9.87 -6.48 -14.53
N LEU A 23 9.37 -5.60 -13.67
CA LEU A 23 9.78 -5.53 -12.27
C LEU A 23 9.38 -6.80 -11.50
N ARG A 24 8.19 -7.34 -11.77
CA ARG A 24 7.73 -8.59 -11.16
C ARG A 24 8.54 -9.80 -11.64
N LEU A 25 8.83 -9.90 -12.94
CA LEU A 25 9.68 -10.94 -13.51
C LEU A 25 11.12 -10.82 -12.99
N GLY A 26 11.67 -9.61 -12.92
CA GLY A 26 12.97 -9.33 -12.33
C GLY A 26 13.04 -9.75 -10.87
N GLY A 27 12.01 -9.45 -10.08
CA GLY A 27 11.89 -9.90 -8.68
C GLY A 27 11.85 -11.42 -8.54
N LEU A 28 11.11 -12.13 -9.41
CA LEU A 28 11.07 -13.59 -9.43
C LEU A 28 12.43 -14.20 -9.81
N LEU A 29 13.11 -13.66 -10.83
CA LEU A 29 14.44 -14.10 -11.24
C LEU A 29 15.50 -13.83 -10.15
N LEU A 30 15.42 -12.69 -9.46
CA LEU A 30 16.27 -12.39 -8.30
C LEU A 30 15.98 -13.36 -7.15
N SER A 31 14.70 -13.67 -6.88
CA SER A 31 14.29 -14.62 -5.83
C SER A 31 14.88 -16.01 -6.04
N ALA A 32 15.07 -16.43 -7.29
CA ALA A 32 15.71 -17.69 -7.64
C ALA A 32 17.23 -17.70 -7.38
N ARG A 33 17.88 -16.52 -7.36
CA ARG A 33 19.32 -16.38 -7.07
C ARG A 33 19.63 -16.00 -5.63
N PHE A 34 18.61 -15.76 -4.78
CA PHE A 34 18.84 -15.45 -3.38
C PHE A 34 19.24 -16.71 -2.59
N PRO A 35 20.40 -16.73 -1.91
CA PRO A 35 20.80 -17.83 -1.05
C PRO A 35 19.80 -18.00 0.10
N ARG A 36 19.32 -19.23 0.30
CA ARG A 36 18.17 -19.56 1.17
C ARG A 36 18.39 -19.37 2.67
N THR A 37 19.60 -18.96 3.12
CA THR A 37 19.99 -18.89 4.53
C THR A 37 20.82 -17.62 4.83
N GLY A 38 20.38 -16.79 5.78
CA GLY A 38 21.14 -15.65 6.30
C GLY A 38 20.33 -14.41 6.70
N ARG A 39 21.03 -13.35 7.16
CA ARG A 39 20.47 -12.04 7.57
C ARG A 39 19.66 -11.35 6.45
N PHE A 40 19.91 -11.71 5.20
CA PHE A 40 19.24 -11.17 4.02
C PHE A 40 17.74 -11.54 3.96
N ARG A 41 17.35 -12.75 4.38
CA ARG A 41 15.93 -13.15 4.45
C ARG A 41 15.16 -12.34 5.49
N GLN A 42 15.81 -11.99 6.60
CA GLN A 42 15.22 -11.15 7.63
C GLN A 42 15.00 -9.73 7.11
N GLY A 43 15.96 -9.19 6.35
CA GLY A 43 15.79 -7.93 5.61
C GLY A 43 14.63 -7.99 4.61
N MET A 44 14.56 -9.05 3.79
CA MET A 44 13.47 -9.22 2.82
C MET A 44 12.08 -9.37 3.47
N ASN A 45 12.00 -10.03 4.64
CA ASN A 45 10.74 -10.14 5.40
C ASN A 45 10.31 -8.79 6.00
N ALA A 46 11.24 -7.88 6.26
CA ALA A 46 10.94 -6.55 6.78
C ALA A 46 10.51 -5.56 5.68
N LEU A 47 10.93 -5.77 4.43
CA LEU A 47 10.58 -4.92 3.27
C LEU A 47 9.07 -4.69 3.08
N PRO A 48 8.19 -5.71 3.07
CA PRO A 48 6.76 -5.46 2.87
C PRO A 48 6.16 -4.62 3.99
N GLY A 49 6.55 -4.88 5.24
CA GLY A 49 6.07 -4.10 6.39
C GLY A 49 6.56 -2.66 6.38
N SER A 50 7.84 -2.45 6.07
CA SER A 50 8.43 -1.11 6.02
C SER A 50 7.91 -0.28 4.85
N LEU A 51 7.68 -0.90 3.68
CA LEU A 51 7.10 -0.23 2.52
C LEU A 51 5.66 0.22 2.80
N LEU A 52 4.85 -0.66 3.39
CA LEU A 52 3.50 -0.29 3.82
C LEU A 52 3.53 0.86 4.81
N PHE A 53 4.42 0.82 5.80
CA PHE A 53 4.57 1.90 6.77
C PHE A 53 4.98 3.23 6.11
N ALA A 54 5.96 3.20 5.21
CA ALA A 54 6.44 4.37 4.48
C ALA A 54 5.38 4.98 3.55
N LEU A 55 4.43 4.20 3.06
CA LEU A 55 3.29 4.69 2.27
C LEU A 55 2.16 5.22 3.15
N VAL A 56 1.86 4.54 4.26
CA VAL A 56 0.76 4.90 5.15
C VAL A 56 1.09 6.13 6.00
N PHE A 57 2.33 6.25 6.50
CA PHE A 57 2.77 7.38 7.32
C PHE A 57 2.52 8.75 6.68
N PRO A 58 2.94 9.03 5.43
CA PRO A 58 2.64 10.32 4.79
C PRO A 58 1.16 10.50 4.49
N SER A 59 0.39 9.43 4.23
CA SER A 59 -1.06 9.53 4.08
C SER A 59 -1.74 10.00 5.38
N ILE A 60 -1.28 9.50 6.53
CA ILE A 60 -1.75 9.94 7.85
C ILE A 60 -1.39 11.40 8.10
N VAL A 61 -0.15 11.79 7.81
CA VAL A 61 0.32 13.17 8.00
C VAL A 61 -0.44 14.16 7.11
N ALA A 62 -0.77 13.75 5.88
CA ALA A 62 -1.57 14.56 4.95
C ALA A 62 -3.02 14.79 5.43
N GLU A 63 -3.58 13.88 6.23
CA GLU A 63 -4.91 14.04 6.84
C GLU A 63 -4.88 14.84 8.17
N GLY A 64 -3.70 15.20 8.70
CA GLY A 64 -3.54 16.05 9.87
C GLY A 64 -3.78 15.35 11.22
N THR A 65 -4.15 16.11 12.26
CA THR A 65 -4.34 15.60 13.65
C THR A 65 -5.40 14.50 13.74
N TRP A 66 -6.44 14.57 12.92
CA TRP A 66 -7.49 13.55 12.85
C TRP A 66 -7.03 12.25 12.21
N GLY A 67 -6.11 12.31 11.24
CA GLY A 67 -5.48 11.13 10.64
C GLY A 67 -4.72 10.30 11.68
N ILE A 68 -4.02 10.95 12.62
CA ILE A 68 -3.26 10.29 13.68
C ILE A 68 -4.20 9.57 14.66
N VAL A 69 -5.32 10.21 15.04
CA VAL A 69 -6.33 9.62 15.93
C VAL A 69 -7.02 8.42 15.25
N ALA A 70 -7.39 8.55 13.97
CA ALA A 70 -8.00 7.48 13.19
C ALA A 70 -7.05 6.28 12.99
N ALA A 71 -5.77 6.53 12.70
CA ALA A 71 -4.75 5.51 12.59
C ALA A 71 -4.53 4.78 13.91
N GLY A 72 -4.47 5.53 15.03
CA GLY A 72 -4.35 4.96 16.38
C GLY A 72 -5.54 4.07 16.76
N LEU A 73 -6.77 4.52 16.47
CA LEU A 73 -7.98 3.74 16.74
C LEU A 73 -8.03 2.47 15.89
N THR A 74 -7.69 2.57 14.60
CA THR A 74 -7.66 1.43 13.67
C THR A 74 -6.59 0.42 14.09
N ALA A 75 -5.40 0.88 14.50
CA ALA A 75 -4.34 0.01 15.01
C ALA A 75 -4.78 -0.72 16.30
N ALA A 76 -5.44 -0.02 17.23
CA ALA A 76 -5.95 -0.61 18.47
C ALA A 76 -7.03 -1.68 18.21
N VAL A 77 -7.92 -1.44 17.25
CA VAL A 77 -8.96 -2.40 16.83
C VAL A 77 -8.34 -3.60 16.12
N MET A 78 -7.37 -3.37 15.23
CA MET A 78 -6.67 -4.43 14.51
C MET A 78 -5.94 -5.38 15.46
N LEU A 79 -5.30 -4.86 16.51
CA LEU A 79 -4.68 -5.69 17.55
C LEU A 79 -5.69 -6.54 18.33
N ARG A 80 -6.94 -6.08 18.46
CA ARG A 80 -7.96 -6.76 19.26
C ARG A 80 -8.75 -7.81 18.48
N SER A 81 -8.99 -7.62 17.18
CA SER A 81 -10.04 -8.35 16.47
C SER A 81 -9.64 -9.72 15.91
N ARG A 82 -8.36 -10.00 15.60
CA ARG A 82 -7.88 -11.26 14.97
C ARG A 82 -8.61 -11.67 13.66
N ASN A 83 -9.61 -10.92 13.19
CA ASN A 83 -10.37 -11.14 11.96
C ASN A 83 -10.20 -9.92 11.02
N THR A 84 -9.51 -10.14 9.91
CA THR A 84 -9.07 -9.10 8.97
C THR A 84 -10.22 -8.33 8.32
N LEU A 85 -11.36 -8.98 8.08
CA LEU A 85 -12.54 -8.33 7.47
C LEU A 85 -13.17 -7.28 8.40
N PHE A 86 -13.29 -7.59 9.70
CA PHE A 86 -13.79 -6.63 10.68
C PHE A 86 -12.82 -5.47 10.89
N ALA A 87 -11.51 -5.73 10.87
CA ALA A 87 -10.50 -4.67 10.96
C ALA A 87 -10.58 -3.70 9.76
N MET A 88 -10.78 -4.22 8.54
CA MET A 88 -10.95 -3.37 7.34
C MET A 88 -12.25 -2.55 7.40
N LEU A 89 -13.38 -3.18 7.78
CA LEU A 89 -14.67 -2.48 7.90
C LEU A 89 -14.64 -1.38 8.96
N LEU A 90 -14.07 -1.65 10.14
CA LEU A 90 -13.96 -0.63 11.18
C LEU A 90 -13.01 0.49 10.79
N GLY A 91 -11.84 0.17 10.22
CA GLY A 91 -10.91 1.19 9.74
C GLY A 91 -11.54 2.10 8.69
N MET A 92 -12.28 1.52 7.74
CA MET A 92 -13.02 2.27 6.74
C MET A 92 -14.15 3.12 7.35
N ALA A 93 -14.89 2.59 8.33
CA ALA A 93 -15.94 3.33 9.03
C ALA A 93 -15.37 4.51 9.84
N VAL A 94 -14.22 4.34 10.48
CA VAL A 94 -13.52 5.40 11.23
C VAL A 94 -13.03 6.50 10.29
N VAL A 95 -12.39 6.14 9.16
CA VAL A 95 -11.96 7.11 8.14
C VAL A 95 -13.16 7.84 7.51
N PHE A 96 -14.25 7.12 7.24
CA PHE A 96 -15.48 7.70 6.71
C PHE A 96 -16.14 8.68 7.69
N ALA A 97 -16.19 8.32 8.98
CA ALA A 97 -16.70 9.19 10.03
C ALA A 97 -15.79 10.43 10.24
N ALA A 98 -14.47 10.24 10.24
CA ALA A 98 -13.50 11.33 10.33
C ALA A 98 -13.63 12.30 9.15
N ARG A 99 -13.85 11.79 7.94
CA ARG A 99 -14.06 12.59 6.72
C ARG A 99 -15.43 13.28 6.67
N ARG A 100 -16.44 12.73 7.34
CA ARG A 100 -17.78 13.34 7.49
C ARG A 100 -17.81 14.46 8.53
N LEU A 101 -16.98 14.38 9.58
CA LEU A 101 -16.91 15.39 10.63
C LEU A 101 -16.08 16.62 10.23
N THR A 102 -15.29 16.52 9.16
CA THR A 102 -14.46 17.61 8.62
C THR A 102 -15.11 18.41 7.48
N LEU A 103 -16.37 18.09 7.12
CA LEU A 103 -17.26 18.90 6.26
C LEU A 103 -18.27 19.66 7.12
#